data_AF-A0A182YA18-F1
#
_entry.id   AF-A0A182YA18-F1
#
_cell.length_a   1.000
_cell.length_b   1.000
_cell.length_c   1.000
_cell.angle_alpha   90.00
_cell.angle_beta   90.00
_cell.angle_gamma   90.00
#
_symmetry.space_group_name_H-M   'P 1'
#
loop_
_entity.id
_entity.type
_entity.pdbx_description
1 polymer ?
#
loop_
_entity_poly.entity_id
_entity_poly.type
_entity_poly.pdbx_seq_one_letter_code
_entity_poly.pdbx_strand_id
1 'polypeptide(L)'
;MGLEISAASTICWLAFLAFVWCGANNLHMNDGVRTQDIIAGDVFFEILEPSALEYTYRLRPAKDFGGTFGITYKSPQGKLVPAVPADACSTKFENADDLVGNIALVERGHCSFLTKAINVEAIGGAAIIVTEYDTEIDDFDYYIEMVHDNTDRDTNIPAGFLHGKNGIIIRQTLKKMRLPYALVNIPVNLTFIQPHMINQPPWLPCTGLCPPEPRNATGAFLVSKDSFMNLELIGSLPNRGLSHVRIHWLLELLKVVREREQFYFNFTRLDAILDHLRLVGLHPGFELMGVPKESDPPAVALLSRSYPPSFWTDMVQQLVGRYAARYGVQYVSRWRFETWNEPDLRSYNLLNFTVNDYLSYVYAIRDGLRAAAQRYGMVAPKRKLFPLYGPAGLFKSVQHHPLCWSAVNACSANITHGCPFDTITFHRKGSGRWASEVLDGGRELLEDVLNRFPPVGRLKFANE
;
A
#
# COMPACT_ATOMS: atom_id res chain seq x y z
N MET A 1 29.33 27.95 81.53
CA MET A 1 28.00 27.76 82.14
C MET A 1 27.08 27.37 81.00
N GLY A 2 26.45 26.21 80.91
CA GLY A 2 26.25 25.05 81.77
C GLY A 2 25.19 24.22 81.03
N LEU A 3 25.38 22.90 80.96
CA LEU A 3 24.42 21.94 80.39
C LEU A 3 23.14 21.85 81.23
N GLU A 4 22.00 21.51 80.60
CA GLU A 4 21.18 20.29 80.81
C GLU A 4 19.76 20.47 80.23
N ILE A 5 19.37 19.73 79.17
CA ILE A 5 18.59 18.46 79.13
C ILE A 5 17.12 18.60 79.61
N SER A 6 16.14 18.32 78.73
CA SER A 6 15.01 17.40 79.01
C SER A 6 13.96 17.31 77.88
N ALA A 7 13.60 16.05 77.60
CA ALA A 7 12.30 15.51 77.17
C ALA A 7 11.74 15.77 75.75
N ALA A 8 11.60 14.64 75.06
CA ALA A 8 10.89 14.40 73.81
C ALA A 8 9.36 14.48 73.96
N SER A 9 8.70 14.94 72.89
CA SER A 9 7.56 14.27 72.23
C SER A 9 6.66 15.32 71.55
N THR A 10 6.78 15.45 70.23
CA THR A 10 5.65 15.87 69.40
C THR A 10 5.82 15.28 68.01
N ILE A 11 4.97 14.32 67.69
CA ILE A 11 4.84 13.71 66.37
C ILE A 11 4.31 14.80 65.43
N CYS A 12 5.13 15.20 64.46
CA CYS A 12 4.69 16.03 63.34
C CYS A 12 4.91 15.21 62.05
N TRP A 13 3.81 14.80 61.43
CA TRP A 13 3.80 14.24 60.09
C TRP A 13 4.31 15.30 59.10
N LEU A 14 5.56 15.15 58.64
CA LEU A 14 6.05 15.85 57.45
C LEU A 14 6.11 14.84 56.32
N ALA A 15 5.14 14.96 55.41
CA ALA A 15 5.17 14.30 54.12
C ALA A 15 6.46 14.69 53.39
N PHE A 16 7.29 13.70 53.07
CA PHE A 16 8.36 13.86 52.09
C PHE A 16 7.72 14.10 50.72
N LEU A 17 7.63 15.38 50.33
CA LEU A 17 7.49 15.77 48.93
C LEU A 17 8.81 15.43 48.24
N ALA A 18 8.87 14.25 47.64
CA ALA A 18 9.87 13.98 46.60
C ALA A 18 9.58 14.96 45.44
N PHE A 19 10.42 15.98 45.30
CA PHE A 19 10.51 16.75 44.07
C PHE A 19 11.01 15.82 42.96
N VAL A 20 10.08 15.11 42.33
CA VAL A 20 10.32 14.54 41.01
C VAL A 20 10.26 15.73 40.05
N TRP A 21 11.43 16.20 39.66
CA TRP A 21 11.57 17.04 38.49
C TRP A 21 11.20 16.19 37.28
N CYS A 22 9.91 16.20 36.94
CA CYS A 22 9.43 15.64 35.67
C CYS A 22 9.87 16.62 34.58
N GLY A 23 11.16 16.56 34.24
CA GLY A 23 11.68 17.19 33.05
C GLY A 23 10.86 16.68 31.87
N ALA A 24 10.34 17.63 31.09
CA ALA A 24 9.62 17.34 29.87
C ALA A 24 10.50 16.45 28.96
N ASN A 25 10.25 15.15 28.97
CA ASN A 25 10.74 14.23 27.95
C ASN A 25 9.90 14.45 26.69
N ASN A 26 10.18 15.55 26.00
CA ASN A 26 9.82 15.75 24.59
C ASN A 26 10.79 14.98 23.68
N LEU A 27 10.93 13.68 23.92
CA LEU A 27 11.75 12.79 23.11
C LEU A 27 10.81 11.89 22.30
N HIS A 28 10.80 12.14 20.99
CA HIS A 28 10.34 11.24 19.91
C HIS A 28 8.85 11.22 19.51
N MET A 29 8.18 12.37 19.44
CA MET A 29 6.93 12.53 18.64
C MET A 29 7.18 13.12 17.24
N ASN A 30 8.44 13.26 16.84
CA ASN A 30 8.84 13.83 15.55
C ASN A 30 9.90 13.00 14.79
N ASP A 31 10.27 11.84 15.31
CA ASP A 31 11.07 10.89 14.53
C ASP A 31 10.12 10.02 13.71
N GLY A 32 9.66 10.58 12.59
CA GLY A 32 9.26 9.73 11.49
C GLY A 32 10.43 8.80 11.21
N VAL A 33 10.17 7.48 11.20
CA VAL A 33 11.16 6.43 10.94
C VAL A 33 12.13 6.92 9.85
N ARG A 34 13.36 7.24 10.25
CA ARG A 34 14.37 7.75 9.33
C ARG A 34 14.78 6.61 8.43
N THR A 35 15.22 6.90 7.21
CA THR A 35 15.68 5.82 6.33
C THR A 35 16.85 5.05 6.95
N GLN A 36 17.63 5.68 7.84
CA GLN A 36 18.65 5.01 8.66
C GLN A 36 18.07 3.91 9.59
N ASP A 37 16.86 4.10 10.13
CA ASP A 37 16.18 3.12 10.99
C ASP A 37 15.60 1.94 10.17
N ILE A 38 15.33 2.15 8.87
CA ILE A 38 14.86 1.13 7.92
C ILE A 38 16.03 0.41 7.22
N ILE A 39 17.15 1.12 7.00
CA ILE A 39 18.36 0.65 6.30
C ILE A 39 19.33 -0.05 7.26
N ALA A 40 19.17 0.05 8.58
CA ALA A 40 20.10 -0.54 9.55
C ALA A 40 20.31 -2.05 9.32
N GLY A 41 21.33 -2.41 8.53
CA GLY A 41 21.67 -3.77 8.13
C GLY A 41 21.17 -4.21 6.75
N ASP A 42 20.27 -3.49 6.08
CA ASP A 42 19.59 -3.96 4.86
C ASP A 42 20.12 -3.36 3.57
N VAL A 43 20.04 -4.15 2.49
CA VAL A 43 20.47 -3.79 1.14
C VAL A 43 19.23 -3.61 0.26
N PHE A 44 19.27 -2.66 -0.65
CA PHE A 44 18.18 -2.44 -1.60
C PHE A 44 18.65 -2.63 -3.02
N PHE A 45 17.77 -3.16 -3.87
CA PHE A 45 17.99 -3.21 -5.31
C PHE A 45 16.77 -2.71 -6.06
N GLU A 46 16.98 -2.24 -7.28
CA GLU A 46 15.92 -1.88 -8.21
C GLU A 46 15.99 -2.80 -9.43
N ILE A 47 14.84 -3.26 -9.90
CA ILE A 47 14.76 -3.85 -11.24
C ILE A 47 14.57 -2.70 -12.22
N LEU A 48 15.43 -2.65 -13.23
CA LEU A 48 15.37 -1.68 -14.33
C LEU A 48 14.56 -2.24 -15.51
N GLU A 49 14.69 -3.56 -15.76
CA GLU A 49 13.93 -4.26 -16.80
C GLU A 49 13.54 -5.68 -16.33
N PRO A 50 12.33 -6.17 -16.66
CA PRO A 50 11.27 -5.51 -17.44
C PRO A 50 10.49 -4.46 -16.64
N SER A 51 9.85 -3.51 -17.33
CA SER A 51 9.03 -2.44 -16.70
C SER A 51 7.91 -2.95 -15.80
N ALA A 52 7.43 -4.19 -16.02
CA ALA A 52 6.45 -4.84 -15.16
C ALA A 52 6.95 -5.08 -13.71
N LEU A 53 8.27 -5.15 -13.54
CA LEU A 53 8.94 -5.39 -12.26
C LEU A 53 9.72 -4.16 -11.77
N GLU A 54 9.59 -3.00 -12.42
CA GLU A 54 10.38 -1.79 -12.14
C GLU A 54 10.00 -1.15 -10.79
N TYR A 55 10.49 -1.77 -9.72
CA TYR A 55 10.28 -1.39 -8.32
C TYR A 55 11.59 -1.51 -7.53
N THR A 56 11.60 -0.90 -6.36
CA THR A 56 12.65 -1.03 -5.36
C THR A 56 12.31 -2.18 -4.41
N TYR A 57 13.24 -3.12 -4.27
CA TYR A 57 13.15 -4.32 -3.45
C TYR A 57 14.12 -4.24 -2.29
N ARG A 58 13.68 -4.78 -1.14
CA ARG A 58 14.47 -4.87 0.09
C ARG A 58 15.07 -6.27 0.22
N LEU A 59 16.37 -6.32 0.48
CA LEU A 59 17.15 -7.53 0.75
C LEU A 59 17.72 -7.46 2.15
N ARG A 60 17.68 -8.59 2.86
CA ARG A 60 18.46 -8.78 4.08
C ARG A 60 19.75 -9.52 3.79
N PRO A 61 20.92 -8.93 4.03
CA PRO A 61 22.17 -9.66 3.96
C PRO A 61 22.19 -10.87 4.91
N ALA A 62 22.97 -11.89 4.55
CA ALA A 62 23.35 -12.94 5.47
C ALA A 62 24.07 -12.35 6.69
N LYS A 63 23.83 -12.94 7.86
CA LYS A 63 24.26 -12.38 9.14
C LYS A 63 25.75 -12.57 9.40
N ASP A 64 26.25 -13.76 9.08
CA ASP A 64 27.52 -14.31 9.55
C ASP A 64 28.24 -15.17 8.49
N PHE A 65 27.87 -15.04 7.21
CA PHE A 65 28.58 -15.63 6.08
C PHE A 65 28.46 -14.78 4.81
N GLY A 66 29.35 -14.99 3.85
CA GLY A 66 29.29 -14.31 2.56
C GLY A 66 29.94 -12.92 2.54
N GLY A 67 30.10 -12.40 1.33
CA GLY A 67 30.62 -11.05 1.09
C GLY A 67 29.59 -9.94 1.35
N THR A 68 30.04 -8.68 1.30
CA THR A 68 29.15 -7.52 1.41
C THR A 68 28.72 -6.99 0.04
N PHE A 69 27.46 -6.59 -0.11
CA PHE A 69 27.01 -5.81 -1.27
C PHE A 69 27.64 -4.40 -1.21
N GLY A 70 28.68 -4.11 -2.02
CA GLY A 70 29.47 -2.88 -1.91
C GLY A 70 30.37 -2.56 -3.12
N ILE A 71 31.38 -1.70 -2.93
CA ILE A 71 32.21 -1.11 -4.02
C ILE A 71 33.04 -2.15 -4.79
N THR A 72 33.41 -3.26 -4.13
CA THR A 72 34.14 -4.39 -4.74
C THR A 72 33.22 -5.32 -5.55
N TYR A 73 31.92 -5.22 -5.34
CA TYR A 73 30.91 -5.99 -6.04
C TYR A 73 30.55 -5.30 -7.36
N LYS A 74 30.86 -5.94 -8.48
CA LYS A 74 30.33 -5.59 -9.79
C LYS A 74 29.89 -6.88 -10.46
N SER A 75 28.59 -7.18 -10.44
CA SER A 75 28.04 -7.93 -11.57
C SER A 75 28.17 -7.01 -12.78
N PRO A 76 29.03 -7.31 -13.78
CA PRO A 76 29.33 -6.38 -14.87
C PRO A 76 28.08 -6.02 -15.68
N GLN A 77 27.08 -6.89 -15.65
CA GLN A 77 25.83 -6.77 -16.41
C GLN A 77 24.62 -6.54 -15.51
N GLY A 78 24.75 -6.63 -14.17
CA GLY A 78 23.65 -6.43 -13.23
C GLY A 78 22.45 -7.36 -13.50
N LYS A 79 22.67 -8.61 -13.90
CA LYS A 79 21.56 -9.53 -14.23
C LYS A 79 21.16 -10.35 -13.03
N LEU A 80 19.86 -10.34 -12.74
CA LEU A 80 19.21 -11.24 -11.77
C LEU A 80 18.62 -12.43 -12.52
N VAL A 81 19.23 -13.59 -12.36
CA VAL A 81 18.98 -14.80 -13.15
C VAL A 81 18.33 -15.88 -12.28
N PRO A 82 17.09 -16.30 -12.57
CA PRO A 82 16.48 -17.47 -11.93
C PRO A 82 17.33 -18.73 -12.14
N ALA A 83 17.82 -19.34 -11.05
CA ALA A 83 18.60 -20.58 -11.16
C ALA A 83 17.73 -21.79 -11.54
N VAL A 84 18.33 -22.75 -12.24
CA VAL A 84 17.75 -24.05 -12.58
C VAL A 84 18.79 -25.15 -12.26
N PRO A 85 18.52 -26.06 -11.32
CA PRO A 85 17.34 -26.15 -10.46
C PRO A 85 17.21 -24.94 -9.52
N ALA A 86 15.96 -24.61 -9.16
CA ALA A 86 15.64 -23.41 -8.41
C ALA A 86 16.25 -23.38 -7.00
N ASP A 87 16.44 -24.53 -6.38
CA ASP A 87 16.91 -24.65 -5.00
C ASP A 87 18.43 -24.48 -4.86
N ALA A 88 19.22 -24.52 -5.93
CA ALA A 88 20.68 -24.46 -5.89
C ALA A 88 21.32 -25.45 -4.88
N CYS A 89 20.67 -26.58 -4.59
CA CYS A 89 21.18 -27.54 -3.60
C CYS A 89 22.27 -28.47 -4.17
N SER A 90 22.54 -28.41 -5.47
CA SER A 90 23.66 -29.07 -6.13
C SER A 90 24.44 -28.08 -7.01
N THR A 91 25.67 -28.43 -7.37
CA THR A 91 26.49 -27.66 -8.32
C THR A 91 26.10 -27.87 -9.79
N LYS A 92 25.11 -28.72 -10.08
CA LYS A 92 24.67 -29.01 -11.44
C LYS A 92 23.53 -28.06 -11.82
N PHE A 93 23.89 -26.89 -12.35
CA PHE A 93 22.94 -25.94 -12.92
C PHE A 93 22.73 -26.21 -14.41
N GLU A 94 21.47 -26.25 -14.86
CA GLU A 94 21.11 -26.36 -16.27
C GLU A 94 21.47 -25.07 -17.03
N ASN A 95 21.33 -23.92 -16.38
CA ASN A 95 21.66 -22.59 -16.91
C ASN A 95 22.95 -22.01 -16.29
N ALA A 96 23.96 -22.85 -16.08
CA ALA A 96 25.23 -22.45 -15.48
C ALA A 96 25.86 -21.25 -16.21
N ASP A 97 25.86 -21.26 -17.55
CA ASP A 97 26.44 -20.20 -18.38
C ASP A 97 25.78 -18.82 -18.15
N ASP A 98 24.48 -18.80 -17.84
CA ASP A 98 23.75 -17.56 -17.54
C ASP A 98 24.09 -17.04 -16.13
N LEU A 99 24.50 -17.91 -15.21
CA LEU A 99 24.79 -17.57 -13.82
C LEU A 99 26.20 -17.01 -13.63
N VAL A 100 27.16 -17.36 -14.50
CA VAL A 100 28.55 -16.87 -14.44
C VAL A 100 28.58 -15.34 -14.48
N GLY A 101 29.15 -14.71 -13.44
CA GLY A 101 29.26 -13.26 -13.30
C GLY A 101 27.95 -12.52 -13.00
N ASN A 102 26.85 -13.24 -12.81
CA ASN A 102 25.51 -12.70 -12.58
C ASN A 102 24.98 -13.08 -11.18
N ILE A 103 23.84 -12.51 -10.82
CA ILE A 103 23.19 -12.73 -9.52
C ILE A 103 22.23 -13.90 -9.66
N ALA A 104 22.44 -14.95 -8.87
CA ALA A 104 21.53 -16.09 -8.84
C ALA A 104 20.30 -15.77 -7.98
N LEU A 105 19.09 -15.85 -8.56
CA LEU A 105 17.83 -15.86 -7.83
C LEU A 105 17.44 -17.31 -7.55
N VAL A 106 17.53 -17.73 -6.30
CA VAL A 106 17.33 -19.11 -5.86
C VAL A 106 16.16 -19.21 -4.88
N GLU A 107 15.51 -20.36 -4.85
CA GLU A 107 14.47 -20.69 -3.89
C GLU A 107 15.07 -21.34 -2.64
N ARG A 108 14.41 -21.13 -1.50
CA ARG A 108 14.87 -21.61 -0.19
C ARG A 108 15.09 -23.13 -0.14
N GLY A 109 14.27 -23.95 -0.79
CA GLY A 109 14.49 -25.41 -0.89
C GLY A 109 14.79 -26.08 0.46
N HIS A 110 15.63 -27.14 0.45
CA HIS A 110 15.85 -28.01 1.61
C HIS A 110 17.29 -28.00 2.17
N CYS A 111 18.27 -27.50 1.42
CA CYS A 111 19.66 -27.38 1.89
C CYS A 111 19.92 -26.04 2.60
N SER A 112 21.04 -25.95 3.34
CA SER A 112 21.41 -24.72 4.07
C SER A 112 21.66 -23.53 3.14
N PHE A 113 21.44 -22.32 3.65
CA PHE A 113 21.70 -21.08 2.91
C PHE A 113 23.17 -20.96 2.47
N LEU A 114 24.10 -21.34 3.35
CA LEU A 114 25.53 -21.36 3.03
C LEU A 114 25.85 -22.33 1.89
N THR A 115 25.25 -23.52 1.89
CA THR A 115 25.47 -24.51 0.81
C THR A 115 25.05 -23.95 -0.55
N LYS A 116 23.93 -23.21 -0.61
CA LYS A 116 23.48 -22.57 -1.85
C LYS A 116 24.49 -21.53 -2.33
N ALA A 117 24.99 -20.69 -1.41
CA ALA A 117 25.97 -19.66 -1.73
C ALA A 117 27.27 -20.28 -2.26
N ILE A 118 27.78 -21.33 -1.61
CA ILE A 118 28.96 -22.08 -2.07
C ILE A 118 28.73 -22.67 -3.46
N ASN A 119 27.57 -23.28 -3.72
CA ASN A 119 27.27 -23.88 -5.02
C ASN A 119 27.21 -22.83 -6.14
N VAL A 120 26.64 -21.65 -5.86
CA VAL A 120 26.60 -20.53 -6.81
C VAL A 120 28.00 -19.93 -7.02
N GLU A 121 28.81 -19.81 -5.96
CA GLU A 121 30.20 -19.35 -6.06
C GLU A 121 31.07 -20.32 -6.89
N ALA A 122 30.88 -21.62 -6.70
CA ALA A 122 31.64 -22.66 -7.41
C ALA A 122 31.46 -22.62 -8.93
N ILE A 123 30.32 -22.12 -9.42
CA ILE A 123 30.07 -21.91 -10.86
C ILE A 123 30.42 -20.50 -11.34
N GLY A 124 31.00 -19.66 -10.47
CA GLY A 124 31.42 -18.29 -10.81
C GLY A 124 30.30 -17.24 -10.73
N GLY A 125 29.23 -17.50 -9.98
CA GLY A 125 28.17 -16.52 -9.73
C GLY A 125 28.68 -15.33 -8.92
N ALA A 126 28.14 -14.14 -9.17
CA ALA A 126 28.61 -12.91 -8.55
C ALA A 126 27.98 -12.62 -7.18
N ALA A 127 26.74 -13.07 -6.97
CA ALA A 127 26.01 -12.98 -5.70
C ALA A 127 24.81 -13.94 -5.72
N ILE A 128 24.23 -14.17 -4.56
CA ILE A 128 23.03 -14.99 -4.41
C ILE A 128 21.92 -14.22 -3.69
N ILE A 129 20.72 -14.27 -4.26
CA ILE A 129 19.48 -13.79 -3.66
C ILE A 129 18.57 -15.00 -3.44
N VAL A 130 18.30 -15.32 -2.18
CA VAL A 130 17.41 -16.40 -1.79
C VAL A 130 16.00 -15.84 -1.59
N THR A 131 14.99 -16.48 -2.16
CA THR A 131 13.57 -16.14 -1.97
C THR A 131 12.81 -17.34 -1.41
N GLU A 132 11.62 -17.07 -0.86
CA GLU A 132 10.69 -18.12 -0.46
C GLU A 132 10.25 -18.99 -1.64
N TYR A 133 9.99 -20.27 -1.37
CA TYR A 133 9.64 -21.28 -2.39
C TYR A 133 8.15 -21.65 -2.39
N ASP A 134 7.47 -21.52 -1.26
CA ASP A 134 6.11 -22.02 -1.10
C ASP A 134 5.06 -20.95 -1.43
N THR A 135 4.04 -21.32 -2.21
CA THR A 135 2.88 -20.46 -2.53
C THR A 135 1.64 -20.79 -1.71
N GLU A 136 1.66 -21.90 -0.95
CA GLU A 136 0.50 -22.46 -0.24
C GLU A 136 0.55 -22.24 1.27
N ILE A 137 1.68 -21.79 1.82
CA ILE A 137 1.81 -21.48 3.25
C ILE A 137 1.67 -19.96 3.45
N ASP A 138 0.65 -19.55 4.21
CA ASP A 138 0.40 -18.15 4.61
C ASP A 138 1.49 -17.56 5.54
N ASP A 139 2.56 -18.31 5.81
CA ASP A 139 3.66 -17.96 6.72
C ASP A 139 4.78 -17.11 6.06
N PHE A 140 4.41 -16.22 5.13
CA PHE A 140 5.36 -15.29 4.49
C PHE A 140 5.94 -14.23 5.45
N ASP A 141 5.51 -14.23 6.72
CA ASP A 141 5.85 -13.25 7.74
C ASP A 141 6.86 -13.74 8.80
N TYR A 142 7.38 -14.97 8.73
CA TYR A 142 8.52 -15.31 9.59
C TYR A 142 9.75 -14.53 9.14
N TYR A 143 10.32 -13.81 10.09
CA TYR A 143 11.57 -13.09 9.95
C TYR A 143 12.71 -14.09 9.71
N ILE A 144 12.97 -14.43 8.44
CA ILE A 144 14.04 -15.34 8.06
C ILE A 144 15.36 -14.59 8.10
N GLU A 145 16.24 -14.99 9.03
CA GLU A 145 17.65 -14.62 9.02
C GLU A 145 18.46 -15.73 8.36
N MET A 146 19.25 -15.38 7.35
CA MET A 146 20.23 -16.30 6.76
C MET A 146 21.44 -16.37 7.67
N VAL A 147 21.60 -17.50 8.36
CA VAL A 147 22.72 -17.78 9.27
C VAL A 147 23.61 -18.91 8.77
N HIS A 148 24.86 -18.91 9.20
CA HIS A 148 25.85 -19.93 8.91
C HIS A 148 25.40 -21.29 9.47
N ASP A 149 25.74 -22.38 8.78
CA ASP A 149 25.38 -23.74 9.22
C ASP A 149 26.40 -24.38 10.18
N ASN A 150 27.25 -23.57 10.83
CA ASN A 150 28.33 -23.97 11.74
C ASN A 150 29.31 -25.05 11.20
N THR A 151 29.47 -25.15 9.88
CA THR A 151 30.53 -25.97 9.27
C THR A 151 31.84 -25.18 9.10
N ASP A 152 32.95 -25.85 8.76
CA ASP A 152 34.24 -25.18 8.47
C ASP A 152 34.32 -24.58 7.05
N ARG A 153 33.19 -24.53 6.33
CA ARG A 153 33.09 -23.97 4.98
C ARG A 153 32.67 -22.51 5.05
N ASP A 154 33.06 -21.72 4.07
CA ASP A 154 32.60 -20.33 3.94
C ASP A 154 32.44 -19.98 2.44
N THR A 155 31.92 -18.79 2.15
CA THR A 155 31.71 -18.27 0.80
C THR A 155 32.08 -16.79 0.73
N ASN A 156 32.61 -16.33 -0.41
CA ASN A 156 33.01 -14.93 -0.57
C ASN A 156 31.97 -14.10 -1.31
N ILE A 157 30.98 -14.74 -1.95
CA ILE A 157 29.96 -14.00 -2.69
C ILE A 157 28.93 -13.38 -1.74
N PRO A 158 28.42 -12.18 -2.03
CA PRO A 158 27.33 -11.61 -1.25
C PRO A 158 26.07 -12.46 -1.29
N ALA A 159 25.45 -12.63 -0.14
CA ALA A 159 24.24 -13.42 0.02
C ALA A 159 23.15 -12.57 0.69
N GLY A 160 21.94 -12.61 0.15
CA GLY A 160 20.81 -11.89 0.73
C GLY A 160 19.47 -12.60 0.57
N PHE A 161 18.57 -12.38 1.52
CA PHE A 161 17.21 -12.89 1.51
C PHE A 161 16.24 -11.84 0.98
N LEU A 162 15.40 -12.24 0.01
CA LEU A 162 14.33 -11.44 -0.55
C LEU A 162 13.00 -11.82 0.12
N HIS A 163 12.46 -10.91 0.92
CA HIS A 163 11.25 -11.16 1.70
C HIS A 163 9.96 -11.15 0.88
N GLY A 164 8.97 -11.89 1.39
CA GLY A 164 7.58 -11.90 0.93
C GLY A 164 7.40 -12.46 -0.48
N LYS A 165 6.33 -12.04 -1.14
CA LYS A 165 5.95 -12.52 -2.48
C LYS A 165 6.85 -11.99 -3.61
N ASN A 166 7.84 -11.17 -3.30
CA ASN A 166 8.66 -10.47 -4.30
C ASN A 166 9.37 -11.44 -5.25
N GLY A 167 10.08 -12.44 -4.73
CA GLY A 167 10.83 -13.37 -5.59
C GLY A 167 9.92 -14.30 -6.40
N ILE A 168 8.78 -14.73 -5.85
CA ILE A 168 7.75 -15.49 -6.60
C ILE A 168 7.26 -14.66 -7.79
N ILE A 169 6.89 -13.40 -7.57
CA ILE A 169 6.37 -12.51 -8.61
C ILE A 169 7.43 -12.23 -9.67
N ILE A 170 8.69 -12.01 -9.27
CA ILE A 170 9.81 -11.83 -10.21
C ILE A 170 9.95 -13.08 -11.09
N ARG A 171 10.05 -14.28 -10.50
CA ARG A 171 10.23 -15.54 -11.24
C ARG A 171 9.06 -15.83 -12.18
N GLN A 172 7.82 -15.68 -11.71
CA GLN A 172 6.62 -15.91 -12.52
C GLN A 172 6.53 -14.92 -13.68
N THR A 173 6.86 -13.65 -13.43
CA THR A 173 6.82 -12.61 -14.48
C THR A 173 7.88 -12.86 -15.54
N LEU A 174 9.12 -13.16 -15.15
CA LEU A 174 10.19 -13.54 -16.09
C LEU A 174 9.81 -14.77 -16.92
N LYS A 175 9.29 -15.82 -16.27
CA LYS A 175 8.79 -17.04 -16.95
C LYS A 175 7.67 -16.72 -17.94
N LYS A 176 6.67 -15.92 -17.53
CA LYS A 176 5.53 -15.51 -18.38
C LYS A 176 5.99 -14.70 -19.58
N MET A 177 6.96 -13.81 -19.39
CA MET A 177 7.54 -12.97 -20.44
C MET A 177 8.60 -13.68 -21.27
N ARG A 178 8.96 -14.93 -20.93
CA ARG A 178 10.06 -15.71 -21.53
C ARG A 178 11.40 -14.96 -21.50
N LEU A 179 11.64 -14.25 -20.41
CA LEU A 179 12.89 -13.54 -20.17
C LEU A 179 13.81 -14.39 -19.27
N PRO A 180 15.08 -14.59 -19.65
CA PRO A 180 16.03 -15.38 -18.86
C PRO A 180 16.54 -14.67 -17.61
N TYR A 181 16.41 -13.33 -17.54
CA TYR A 181 16.87 -12.53 -16.41
C TYR A 181 16.11 -11.20 -16.30
N ALA A 182 16.21 -10.56 -15.14
CA ALA A 182 15.89 -9.14 -14.94
C ALA A 182 17.18 -8.32 -14.88
N LEU A 183 17.15 -7.09 -15.40
CA LEU A 183 18.26 -6.15 -15.23
C LEU A 183 18.07 -5.41 -13.90
N VAL A 184 19.09 -5.37 -13.04
CA VAL A 184 19.01 -4.78 -11.71
C VAL A 184 20.14 -3.79 -11.42
N ASN A 185 19.85 -2.86 -10.52
CA ASN A 185 20.81 -1.99 -9.89
C ASN A 185 20.93 -2.36 -8.40
N ILE A 186 22.11 -2.81 -7.95
CA ILE A 186 22.37 -3.23 -6.56
C ILE A 186 23.83 -2.95 -6.16
N PRO A 187 24.09 -2.37 -4.98
CA PRO A 187 23.13 -1.80 -4.05
C PRO A 187 22.64 -0.41 -4.49
N VAL A 188 21.40 -0.07 -4.15
CA VAL A 188 20.84 1.29 -4.32
C VAL A 188 21.08 2.10 -3.05
N ASN A 189 21.65 3.30 -3.19
CA ASN A 189 21.83 4.21 -2.08
C ASN A 189 20.52 4.95 -1.78
N LEU A 190 19.83 4.49 -0.73
CA LEU A 190 18.59 5.10 -0.24
C LEU A 190 18.79 5.96 1.03
N THR A 191 20.04 6.19 1.48
CA THR A 191 20.34 6.81 2.80
C THR A 191 19.63 8.14 3.05
N PHE A 192 19.43 8.95 1.99
CA PHE A 192 18.77 10.25 2.06
C PHE A 192 17.40 10.28 1.36
N ILE A 193 16.92 9.12 0.90
CA ILE A 193 15.62 8.99 0.25
C ILE A 193 14.60 8.66 1.34
N GLN A 194 13.67 9.57 1.58
CA GLN A 194 12.60 9.31 2.53
C GLN A 194 11.81 8.07 2.12
N PRO A 195 11.37 7.20 3.05
CA PRO A 195 10.81 5.89 2.72
C PRO A 195 9.62 5.95 1.77
N HIS A 196 8.88 7.04 1.86
CA HIS A 196 7.75 7.30 1.01
C HIS A 196 8.19 7.46 -0.48
N MET A 197 9.32 8.09 -0.80
CA MET A 197 9.79 8.29 -2.19
C MET A 197 10.26 6.99 -2.88
N ILE A 198 10.38 5.88 -2.15
CA ILE A 198 10.79 4.58 -2.68
C ILE A 198 9.65 3.99 -3.52
N ASN A 199 9.99 3.48 -4.71
CA ASN A 199 9.04 2.88 -5.65
C ASN A 199 8.72 1.43 -5.23
N GLN A 200 7.93 1.27 -4.18
CA GLN A 200 7.60 -0.05 -3.64
C GLN A 200 6.64 -0.82 -4.56
N PRO A 201 6.73 -2.17 -4.59
CA PRO A 201 5.82 -2.98 -5.39
C PRO A 201 4.34 -2.78 -5.02
N PRO A 202 3.41 -2.86 -5.99
CA PRO A 202 2.01 -2.49 -5.80
C PRO A 202 1.21 -3.50 -4.96
N TRP A 203 1.75 -4.69 -4.71
CA TRP A 203 1.13 -5.74 -3.88
C TRP A 203 1.36 -5.54 -2.38
N LEU A 204 1.56 -4.28 -1.94
CA LEU A 204 1.64 -3.94 -0.52
C LEU A 204 0.34 -4.32 0.19
N PRO A 205 0.41 -4.91 1.39
CA PRO A 205 -0.78 -5.27 2.14
C PRO A 205 -1.59 -4.02 2.48
N CYS A 206 -2.90 -4.13 2.28
CA CYS A 206 -3.90 -3.14 2.65
C CYS A 206 -4.97 -3.83 3.49
N THR A 207 -5.68 -3.04 4.29
CA THR A 207 -6.83 -3.52 5.06
C THR A 207 -8.03 -2.61 4.79
N GLY A 208 -9.20 -3.02 5.26
CA GLY A 208 -10.45 -2.29 5.05
C GLY A 208 -11.19 -2.03 6.36
N LEU A 209 -11.97 -0.95 6.38
CA LEU A 209 -12.88 -0.61 7.48
C LEU A 209 -14.24 -0.21 6.92
N CYS A 210 -15.29 -0.89 7.37
CA CYS A 210 -16.68 -0.49 7.13
C CYS A 210 -17.36 -0.16 8.47
N PRO A 211 -17.88 1.07 8.65
CA PRO A 211 -18.68 1.40 9.82
C PRO A 211 -19.98 0.58 9.85
N PRO A 212 -20.43 0.16 11.05
CA PRO A 212 -21.62 -0.67 11.19
C PRO A 212 -22.90 0.10 10.85
N GLU A 213 -23.99 -0.64 10.65
CA GLU A 213 -25.33 -0.06 10.67
C GLU A 213 -25.75 0.29 12.11
N PRO A 214 -26.67 1.27 12.30
CA PRO A 214 -27.30 2.13 11.29
C PRO A 214 -26.40 3.25 10.75
N ARG A 215 -26.60 3.65 9.49
CA ARG A 215 -25.74 4.62 8.76
C ARG A 215 -25.72 6.03 9.38
N ASN A 216 -26.70 6.37 10.21
CA ASN A 216 -26.69 7.64 10.95
C ASN A 216 -25.61 7.71 12.03
N ALA A 217 -25.10 6.57 12.51
CA ALA A 217 -24.02 6.47 13.50
C ALA A 217 -22.63 6.35 12.85
N THR A 218 -22.55 6.20 11.52
CA THR A 218 -21.31 6.01 10.76
C THR A 218 -20.25 7.05 11.12
N GLY A 219 -20.61 8.33 11.12
CA GLY A 219 -19.64 9.36 11.43
C GLY A 219 -19.09 9.25 12.85
N ALA A 220 -19.94 8.89 13.83
CA ALA A 220 -19.53 8.77 15.24
C ALA A 220 -18.61 7.56 15.45
N PHE A 221 -18.86 6.45 14.75
CA PHE A 221 -17.97 5.30 14.73
C PHE A 221 -16.59 5.67 14.19
N LEU A 222 -16.52 6.28 13.00
CA LEU A 222 -15.24 6.57 12.33
C LEU A 222 -14.31 7.49 13.14
N VAL A 223 -14.86 8.40 13.95
CA VAL A 223 -14.08 9.32 14.82
C VAL A 223 -14.07 8.90 16.29
N SER A 224 -14.48 7.66 16.59
CA SER A 224 -14.46 7.12 17.94
C SER A 224 -13.05 6.82 18.42
N LYS A 225 -12.87 6.77 19.75
CA LYS A 225 -11.61 6.34 20.36
C LYS A 225 -11.23 4.92 19.94
N ASP A 226 -12.22 4.03 19.82
CA ASP A 226 -12.06 2.65 19.40
C ASP A 226 -11.51 2.57 17.98
N SER A 227 -12.06 3.36 17.04
CA SER A 227 -11.54 3.42 15.67
C SER A 227 -10.12 3.98 15.61
N PHE A 228 -9.82 5.01 16.39
CA PHE A 228 -8.47 5.60 16.42
C PHE A 228 -7.43 4.65 17.04
N MET A 229 -7.78 3.96 18.13
CA MET A 229 -6.93 2.93 18.71
C MET A 229 -6.72 1.77 17.73
N ASN A 230 -7.75 1.34 17.01
CA ASN A 230 -7.61 0.29 16.00
C ASN A 230 -6.66 0.72 14.86
N LEU A 231 -6.73 1.98 14.42
CA LEU A 231 -5.80 2.53 13.42
C LEU A 231 -4.35 2.61 13.95
N GLU A 232 -4.16 2.91 15.24
CA GLU A 232 -2.84 2.87 15.88
C GLU A 232 -2.28 1.44 15.89
N LEU A 233 -3.10 0.43 16.20
CA LEU A 233 -2.69 -0.97 16.13
C LEU A 233 -2.29 -1.37 14.71
N ILE A 234 -3.09 -0.99 13.71
CA ILE A 234 -2.76 -1.23 12.29
C ILE A 234 -1.45 -0.53 11.90
N GLY A 235 -1.28 0.74 12.30
CA GLY A 235 -0.08 1.53 12.01
C GLY A 235 1.17 1.07 12.76
N SER A 236 1.00 0.37 13.89
CA SER A 236 2.11 -0.17 14.70
C SER A 236 2.79 -1.38 14.10
N LEU A 237 2.24 -1.97 13.03
CA LEU A 237 2.86 -3.12 12.37
C LEU A 237 4.28 -2.76 11.88
N PRO A 238 5.28 -3.60 12.21
CA PRO A 238 6.68 -3.31 11.89
C PRO A 238 6.86 -3.15 10.38
N ASN A 239 7.80 -2.30 9.99
CA ASN A 239 8.15 -2.06 8.57
C ASN A 239 6.99 -1.60 7.68
N ARG A 240 5.91 -1.03 8.25
CA ARG A 240 4.69 -0.68 7.52
C ARG A 240 4.06 -1.89 6.84
N GLY A 241 3.95 -3.00 7.59
CA GLY A 241 3.30 -4.23 7.13
C GLY A 241 1.92 -3.97 6.51
N LEU A 242 1.19 -2.98 7.02
CA LEU A 242 0.06 -2.35 6.33
C LEU A 242 0.38 -0.89 6.02
N SER A 243 0.04 -0.45 4.81
CA SER A 243 0.32 0.92 4.36
C SER A 243 -0.94 1.73 4.02
N HIS A 244 -2.05 1.03 3.73
CA HIS A 244 -3.32 1.63 3.33
C HIS A 244 -4.47 1.03 4.12
N VAL A 245 -5.45 1.87 4.44
CA VAL A 245 -6.75 1.48 5.01
C VAL A 245 -7.84 1.99 4.08
N ARG A 246 -8.57 1.08 3.43
CA ARG A 246 -9.73 1.37 2.58
C ARG A 246 -10.96 1.59 3.47
N ILE A 247 -11.48 2.81 3.51
CA ILE A 247 -12.50 3.20 4.50
C ILE A 247 -13.80 3.56 3.80
N HIS A 248 -14.87 2.83 4.15
CA HIS A 248 -16.19 3.09 3.63
C HIS A 248 -16.81 4.34 4.26
N TRP A 249 -17.68 4.99 3.49
CA TRP A 249 -18.54 6.08 3.97
C TRP A 249 -17.81 7.32 4.51
N LEU A 250 -16.58 7.60 4.05
CA LEU A 250 -15.82 8.79 4.47
C LEU A 250 -16.58 10.10 4.23
N LEU A 251 -17.41 10.18 3.18
CA LEU A 251 -18.15 11.40 2.88
C LEU A 251 -19.34 11.66 3.81
N GLU A 252 -19.76 10.69 4.65
CA GLU A 252 -20.71 10.94 5.75
C GLU A 252 -20.16 11.88 6.83
N LEU A 253 -18.83 12.06 6.86
CA LEU A 253 -18.16 13.00 7.76
C LEU A 253 -18.26 14.45 7.28
N LEU A 254 -18.71 14.68 6.04
CA LEU A 254 -18.89 16.00 5.48
C LEU A 254 -20.27 16.57 5.84
N LYS A 255 -20.30 17.87 6.08
CA LYS A 255 -21.52 18.67 6.00
C LYS A 255 -21.43 19.61 4.81
N VAL A 256 -22.54 19.86 4.15
CA VAL A 256 -22.61 20.79 3.01
C VAL A 256 -23.51 21.97 3.34
N VAL A 257 -23.11 23.16 2.88
CA VAL A 257 -23.94 24.35 2.74
C VAL A 257 -23.91 24.74 1.28
N ARG A 258 -25.08 25.03 0.71
CA ARG A 258 -25.15 25.65 -0.62
C ARG A 258 -25.49 27.11 -0.47
N GLU A 259 -24.60 27.96 -0.96
CA GLU A 259 -24.85 29.39 -1.09
C GLU A 259 -24.86 29.72 -2.58
N ARG A 260 -26.03 30.14 -3.09
CA ARG A 260 -26.25 30.40 -4.52
C ARG A 260 -25.92 29.16 -5.38
N GLU A 261 -24.94 29.27 -6.27
CA GLU A 261 -24.50 28.20 -7.19
C GLU A 261 -23.20 27.51 -6.72
N GLN A 262 -22.73 27.77 -5.51
CA GLN A 262 -21.51 27.19 -4.96
C GLN A 262 -21.79 26.28 -3.76
N PHE A 263 -20.96 25.24 -3.62
CA PHE A 263 -21.03 24.32 -2.50
C PHE A 263 -19.88 24.59 -1.53
N TYR A 264 -20.19 24.66 -0.25
CA TYR A 264 -19.23 24.81 0.83
C TYR A 264 -19.29 23.57 1.72
N PHE A 265 -18.13 22.94 1.92
CA PHE A 265 -18.02 21.70 2.68
C PHE A 265 -17.33 21.94 4.01
N ASN A 266 -17.96 21.47 5.09
CA ASN A 266 -17.33 21.39 6.40
C ASN A 266 -16.59 20.05 6.51
N PHE A 267 -15.27 20.13 6.61
CA PHE A 267 -14.36 18.99 6.67
C PHE A 267 -13.96 18.60 8.10
N THR A 268 -14.43 19.27 9.16
CA THR A 268 -13.88 19.13 10.52
C THR A 268 -13.81 17.68 11.01
N ARG A 269 -14.84 16.87 10.76
CA ARG A 269 -14.82 15.45 11.18
C ARG A 269 -13.97 14.57 10.26
N LEU A 270 -13.91 14.89 8.98
CA LEU A 270 -13.07 14.19 8.03
C LEU A 270 -11.58 14.49 8.32
N ASP A 271 -11.25 15.74 8.68
CA ASP A 271 -9.91 16.12 9.12
C ASP A 271 -9.46 15.28 10.31
N ALA A 272 -10.34 15.04 11.30
CA ALA A 272 -10.00 14.28 12.50
C ALA A 272 -9.47 12.87 12.18
N ILE A 273 -10.17 12.12 11.31
CA ILE A 273 -9.72 10.76 10.94
C ILE A 273 -8.50 10.78 10.00
N LEU A 274 -8.44 11.72 9.06
CA LEU A 274 -7.31 11.79 8.11
C LEU A 274 -6.01 12.29 8.76
N ASP A 275 -6.12 13.18 9.75
CA ASP A 275 -5.01 13.59 10.61
C ASP A 275 -4.48 12.39 11.39
N HIS A 276 -5.38 11.56 11.93
CA HIS A 276 -5.01 10.37 12.69
C HIS A 276 -4.30 9.33 11.80
N LEU A 277 -4.83 9.03 10.61
CA LEU A 277 -4.16 8.16 9.63
C LEU A 277 -2.75 8.66 9.30
N ARG A 278 -2.61 9.98 9.06
CA ARG A 278 -1.32 10.60 8.77
C ARG A 278 -0.34 10.48 9.93
N LEU A 279 -0.83 10.65 11.16
CA LEU A 279 -0.06 10.55 12.40
C LEU A 279 0.52 9.14 12.57
N VAL A 280 -0.29 8.10 12.33
CA VAL A 280 0.13 6.69 12.47
C VAL A 280 0.80 6.12 11.21
N GLY A 281 1.10 6.97 10.21
CA GLY A 281 1.85 6.57 9.02
C GLY A 281 1.06 5.78 7.96
N LEU A 282 -0.28 5.78 8.04
CA LEU A 282 -1.18 5.09 7.11
C LEU A 282 -1.73 6.04 6.04
N HIS A 283 -2.11 5.51 4.87
CA HIS A 283 -2.78 6.26 3.81
C HIS A 283 -4.21 5.77 3.62
N PRO A 284 -5.17 6.63 3.27
CA PRO A 284 -6.52 6.18 2.95
C PRO A 284 -6.58 5.53 1.56
N GLY A 285 -7.23 4.37 1.50
CA GLY A 285 -8.08 4.02 0.35
C GLY A 285 -9.33 4.87 0.47
N PHE A 286 -9.29 6.02 -0.21
CA PHE A 286 -10.28 7.07 -0.07
C PHE A 286 -11.44 6.79 -1.00
N GLU A 287 -12.45 6.08 -0.50
CA GLU A 287 -13.70 5.92 -1.22
C GLU A 287 -14.46 7.24 -1.23
N LEU A 288 -14.86 7.69 -2.41
CA LEU A 288 -15.72 8.85 -2.61
C LEU A 288 -17.18 8.49 -2.33
N MET A 289 -17.41 7.81 -1.21
CA MET A 289 -18.67 7.19 -0.81
C MET A 289 -19.29 7.91 0.38
N GLY A 290 -20.58 8.26 0.24
CA GLY A 290 -21.42 8.81 1.31
C GLY A 290 -22.45 9.81 0.85
N VAL A 291 -23.33 10.20 1.77
CA VAL A 291 -24.43 11.13 1.53
C VAL A 291 -24.21 12.38 2.41
N PRO A 292 -23.36 13.35 1.99
CA PRO A 292 -23.09 14.55 2.75
C PRO A 292 -24.38 15.27 3.14
N LYS A 293 -24.62 15.39 4.45
CA LYS A 293 -25.84 15.99 4.98
C LYS A 293 -25.75 17.50 4.95
N GLU A 294 -26.89 18.16 4.74
CA GLU A 294 -26.98 19.61 4.91
C GLU A 294 -26.61 20.00 6.35
N SER A 295 -26.02 21.18 6.49
CA SER A 295 -25.76 21.81 7.78
C SER A 295 -27.07 22.37 8.33
N ASP A 296 -27.27 22.33 9.65
CA ASP A 296 -28.45 22.92 10.29
C ASP A 296 -28.22 24.43 10.57
N PRO A 297 -29.18 25.32 10.25
CA PRO A 297 -30.45 25.04 9.57
C PRO A 297 -30.26 24.79 8.06
N PRO A 298 -31.10 23.95 7.44
CA PRO A 298 -30.98 23.61 6.02
C PRO A 298 -31.22 24.86 5.16
N ALA A 299 -30.19 25.29 4.43
CA ALA A 299 -30.23 26.54 3.65
C ALA A 299 -31.12 26.42 2.40
N VAL A 300 -31.24 25.23 1.80
CA VAL A 300 -32.09 24.90 0.65
C VAL A 300 -32.18 23.37 0.61
N ALA A 301 -33.37 22.78 0.51
CA ALA A 301 -33.55 21.34 0.31
C ALA A 301 -32.85 20.87 -0.98
N LEU A 302 -31.58 20.50 -0.89
CA LEU A 302 -30.81 19.82 -1.93
C LEU A 302 -31.21 18.34 -2.05
N LEU A 303 -31.97 17.83 -1.08
CA LEU A 303 -32.39 16.44 -0.98
C LEU A 303 -33.49 16.06 -1.98
N SER A 304 -33.35 16.45 -3.24
CA SER A 304 -34.08 15.87 -4.36
C SER A 304 -33.34 14.62 -4.87
N ARG A 305 -33.29 13.55 -4.07
CA ARG A 305 -32.84 12.17 -4.42
C ARG A 305 -31.44 11.96 -5.06
N SER A 306 -30.78 12.97 -5.62
CA SER A 306 -29.54 12.85 -6.39
C SER A 306 -28.74 14.17 -6.36
N TYR A 307 -27.41 14.07 -6.36
CA TYR A 307 -26.50 15.20 -6.44
C TYR A 307 -26.11 15.47 -7.91
N PRO A 308 -26.11 16.73 -8.37
CA PRO A 308 -25.70 17.04 -9.74
C PRO A 308 -24.20 16.76 -9.94
N PRO A 309 -23.72 16.51 -11.18
CA PRO A 309 -22.31 16.30 -11.46
C PRO A 309 -21.39 17.42 -10.92
N SER A 310 -21.84 18.67 -11.00
CA SER A 310 -21.10 19.83 -10.49
C SER A 310 -20.80 19.76 -8.99
N PHE A 311 -21.68 19.12 -8.20
CA PHE A 311 -21.44 18.89 -6.78
C PHE A 311 -20.22 18.00 -6.55
N TRP A 312 -20.14 16.86 -7.25
CA TRP A 312 -19.04 15.92 -7.11
C TRP A 312 -17.72 16.50 -7.61
N THR A 313 -17.74 17.22 -8.73
CA THR A 313 -16.56 17.90 -9.28
C THR A 313 -16.02 18.96 -8.31
N ASP A 314 -16.90 19.78 -7.71
CA ASP A 314 -16.51 20.81 -6.75
C ASP A 314 -16.00 20.21 -5.43
N MET A 315 -16.72 19.22 -4.90
CA MET A 315 -16.32 18.50 -3.68
C MET A 315 -14.92 17.90 -3.80
N VAL A 316 -14.61 17.18 -4.90
CA VAL A 316 -13.30 16.56 -5.11
C VAL A 316 -12.19 17.62 -5.23
N GLN A 317 -12.44 18.73 -5.93
CA GLN A 317 -11.45 19.81 -6.05
C GLN A 317 -11.14 20.44 -4.70
N GLN A 318 -12.17 20.74 -3.90
CA GLN A 318 -11.99 21.30 -2.56
C GLN A 318 -11.31 20.30 -1.63
N LEU A 319 -11.68 19.01 -1.69
CA LEU A 319 -11.09 17.94 -0.89
C LEU A 319 -9.59 17.76 -1.18
N VAL A 320 -9.22 17.59 -2.45
CA VAL A 320 -7.82 17.42 -2.83
C VAL A 320 -7.03 18.69 -2.56
N GLY A 321 -7.59 19.87 -2.86
CA GLY A 321 -6.94 21.15 -2.58
C GLY A 321 -6.67 21.37 -1.09
N ARG A 322 -7.65 21.05 -0.24
CA ARG A 322 -7.53 21.14 1.23
C ARG A 322 -6.43 20.22 1.75
N TYR A 323 -6.46 18.94 1.41
CA TYR A 323 -5.50 17.98 1.96
C TYR A 323 -4.12 18.08 1.33
N ALA A 324 -4.01 18.54 0.08
CA ALA A 324 -2.73 18.90 -0.51
C ALA A 324 -2.07 20.08 0.23
N ALA A 325 -2.86 21.09 0.64
CA ALA A 325 -2.36 22.19 1.47
C ALA A 325 -2.02 21.74 2.90
N ARG A 326 -2.81 20.81 3.47
CA ARG A 326 -2.65 20.34 4.85
C ARG A 326 -1.49 19.35 5.04
N TYR A 327 -1.31 18.41 4.11
CA TYR A 327 -0.35 17.30 4.24
C TYR A 327 0.75 17.29 3.18
N GLY A 328 0.65 18.16 2.17
CA GLY A 328 1.52 18.16 1.01
C GLY A 328 1.04 17.24 -0.12
N VAL A 329 1.24 17.70 -1.37
CA VAL A 329 0.84 16.98 -2.60
C VAL A 329 1.46 15.57 -2.67
N GLN A 330 2.72 15.42 -2.21
CA GLN A 330 3.42 14.13 -2.24
C GLN A 330 2.76 13.07 -1.36
N TYR A 331 2.14 13.48 -0.25
CA TYR A 331 1.39 12.55 0.61
C TYR A 331 0.04 12.19 -0.03
N VAL A 332 -0.73 13.19 -0.47
CA VAL A 332 -2.08 12.98 -1.05
C VAL A 332 -2.03 12.21 -2.37
N SER A 333 -0.96 12.37 -3.16
CA SER A 333 -0.74 11.59 -4.40
C SER A 333 -0.52 10.08 -4.20
N ARG A 334 -0.43 9.63 -2.94
CA ARG A 334 -0.38 8.21 -2.57
C ARG A 334 -1.74 7.65 -2.21
N TRP A 335 -2.73 8.50 -1.96
CA TRP A 335 -4.07 8.04 -1.64
C TRP A 335 -4.63 7.28 -2.83
N ARG A 336 -5.36 6.20 -2.54
CA ARG A 336 -6.09 5.47 -3.57
C ARG A 336 -7.51 6.02 -3.58
N PHE A 337 -7.75 7.03 -4.42
CA PHE A 337 -9.12 7.52 -4.62
C PHE A 337 -9.91 6.45 -5.35
N GLU A 338 -11.06 6.07 -4.81
CA GLU A 338 -11.89 5.02 -5.36
C GLU A 338 -13.34 5.46 -5.46
N THR A 339 -14.06 4.92 -6.44
CA THR A 339 -15.50 5.13 -6.58
C THR A 339 -16.30 4.48 -5.45
N TRP A 340 -17.62 4.61 -5.54
CA TRP A 340 -18.54 4.04 -4.56
C TRP A 340 -18.37 2.52 -4.46
N ASN A 341 -18.33 1.98 -3.24
CA ASN A 341 -18.19 0.55 -2.99
C ASN A 341 -19.42 -0.24 -3.48
N GLU A 342 -19.19 -1.29 -4.29
CA GLU A 342 -20.21 -2.24 -4.76
C GLU A 342 -21.53 -1.56 -5.16
N PRO A 343 -21.50 -0.65 -6.14
CA PRO A 343 -22.60 0.29 -6.42
C PRO A 343 -23.90 -0.40 -6.82
N ASP A 344 -23.82 -1.64 -7.32
CA ASP A 344 -24.98 -2.44 -7.71
C ASP A 344 -25.73 -3.08 -6.52
N LEU A 345 -25.12 -3.11 -5.32
CA LEU A 345 -25.80 -3.64 -4.14
C LEU A 345 -26.74 -2.61 -3.54
N ARG A 346 -28.00 -3.00 -3.36
CA ARG A 346 -29.06 -2.14 -2.79
C ARG A 346 -28.72 -1.59 -1.41
N SER A 347 -27.97 -2.35 -0.60
CA SER A 347 -27.52 -1.91 0.74
C SER A 347 -26.51 -0.77 0.68
N TYR A 348 -25.75 -0.64 -0.42
CA TYR A 348 -24.78 0.44 -0.61
C TYR A 348 -25.28 1.56 -1.53
N ASN A 349 -26.20 1.27 -2.46
CA ASN A 349 -26.77 2.24 -3.38
C ASN A 349 -27.86 3.12 -2.73
N LEU A 350 -27.49 3.89 -1.71
CA LEU A 350 -28.44 4.74 -0.98
C LEU A 350 -28.95 5.94 -1.80
N LEU A 351 -28.21 6.32 -2.86
CA LEU A 351 -28.60 7.38 -3.79
C LEU A 351 -29.47 6.87 -4.95
N ASN A 352 -29.77 5.57 -4.99
CA ASN A 352 -30.54 4.93 -6.06
C ASN A 352 -30.01 5.27 -7.46
N PHE A 353 -28.70 5.16 -7.64
CA PHE A 353 -28.03 5.41 -8.92
C PHE A 353 -28.65 4.59 -10.05
N THR A 354 -29.08 5.26 -11.11
CA THR A 354 -29.19 4.64 -12.42
C THR A 354 -27.81 4.51 -13.08
N VAL A 355 -27.71 3.78 -14.19
CA VAL A 355 -26.47 3.70 -14.97
C VAL A 355 -25.95 5.08 -15.35
N ASN A 356 -26.84 5.97 -15.82
CA ASN A 356 -26.46 7.31 -16.23
C ASN A 356 -26.02 8.18 -15.04
N ASP A 357 -26.70 8.06 -13.89
CA ASP A 357 -26.32 8.80 -12.69
C ASP A 357 -24.95 8.34 -12.19
N TYR A 358 -24.72 7.01 -12.14
CA TYR A 358 -23.44 6.47 -11.69
C TYR A 358 -22.29 6.88 -12.62
N LEU A 359 -22.47 6.78 -13.94
CA LEU A 359 -21.47 7.26 -14.89
C LEU A 359 -21.20 8.76 -14.74
N SER A 360 -22.25 9.56 -14.57
CA SER A 360 -22.11 11.01 -14.35
C SER A 360 -21.33 11.33 -13.07
N TYR A 361 -21.59 10.59 -11.99
CA TYR A 361 -20.83 10.65 -10.74
C TYR A 361 -19.35 10.28 -10.94
N VAL A 362 -19.06 9.17 -11.63
CA VAL A 362 -17.70 8.70 -11.89
C VAL A 362 -16.89 9.71 -12.71
N TYR A 363 -17.49 10.25 -13.78
CA TYR A 363 -16.82 11.25 -14.62
C TYR A 363 -16.63 12.58 -13.89
N ALA A 364 -17.61 13.01 -13.09
CA ALA A 364 -17.47 14.23 -12.28
C ALA A 364 -16.31 14.14 -11.28
N ILE A 365 -16.16 12.99 -10.61
CA ILE A 365 -15.01 12.71 -9.75
C ILE A 365 -13.71 12.78 -10.55
N ARG A 366 -13.64 12.10 -11.70
CA ARG A 366 -12.44 12.08 -12.53
C ARG A 366 -12.06 13.50 -12.95
N ASP A 367 -13.02 14.31 -13.35
CA ASP A 367 -12.77 15.69 -13.76
C ASP A 367 -12.26 16.54 -12.58
N GLY A 368 -12.80 16.34 -11.37
CA GLY A 368 -12.28 16.97 -10.15
C GLY A 368 -10.82 16.58 -9.85
N LEU A 369 -10.49 15.29 -9.96
CA LEU A 369 -9.11 14.80 -9.78
C LEU A 369 -8.17 15.32 -10.86
N ARG A 370 -8.63 15.40 -12.13
CA ARG A 370 -7.85 15.95 -13.25
C ARG A 370 -7.56 17.44 -13.05
N ALA A 371 -8.56 18.23 -12.65
CA ALA A 371 -8.40 19.65 -12.36
C ALA A 371 -7.38 19.87 -11.23
N ALA A 372 -7.46 19.08 -10.16
CA ALA A 372 -6.47 19.11 -9.08
C ALA A 372 -5.06 18.69 -9.57
N ALA A 373 -4.96 17.63 -10.38
CA ALA A 373 -3.68 17.17 -10.93
C ALA A 373 -3.03 18.24 -11.83
N GLN A 374 -3.80 18.94 -12.66
CA GLN A 374 -3.30 20.05 -13.49
C GLN A 374 -2.76 21.19 -12.62
N ARG A 375 -3.47 21.54 -11.54
CA ARG A 375 -3.04 22.57 -10.58
C ARG A 375 -1.70 22.25 -9.91
N TYR A 376 -1.41 20.97 -9.66
CA TYR A 376 -0.20 20.53 -8.96
C TYR A 376 0.84 19.84 -9.88
N GLY A 377 0.63 19.81 -11.20
CA GLY A 377 1.40 19.00 -12.14
C GLY A 377 2.89 19.33 -12.20
N MET A 378 3.30 20.56 -11.88
CA MET A 378 4.71 20.96 -11.83
C MET A 378 5.49 20.31 -10.66
N VAL A 379 4.79 19.79 -9.65
CA VAL A 379 5.40 19.22 -8.43
C VAL A 379 5.86 17.77 -8.64
N ALA A 380 5.34 17.05 -9.65
CA ALA A 380 5.65 15.63 -9.88
C ALA A 380 5.58 15.24 -11.38
N PRO A 381 6.54 15.69 -12.21
CA PRO A 381 6.46 15.54 -13.68
C PRO A 381 6.53 14.09 -14.18
N LYS A 382 7.00 13.13 -13.37
CA LYS A 382 7.16 11.72 -13.75
C LYS A 382 6.08 10.78 -13.22
N ARG A 383 5.11 11.26 -12.44
CA ARG A 383 4.11 10.40 -11.78
C ARG A 383 2.71 10.93 -12.00
N LYS A 384 1.78 10.02 -12.36
CA LYS A 384 0.36 10.37 -12.45
C LYS A 384 -0.15 10.76 -11.06
N LEU A 385 -0.60 12.01 -10.93
CA LEU A 385 -1.18 12.53 -9.70
C LEU A 385 -2.65 12.12 -9.58
N PHE A 386 -3.04 11.72 -8.38
CA PHE A 386 -4.40 11.39 -7.96
C PHE A 386 -5.12 10.38 -8.90
N PRO A 387 -4.62 9.14 -8.98
CA PRO A 387 -5.27 8.09 -9.76
C PRO A 387 -6.67 7.75 -9.21
N LEU A 388 -7.60 7.39 -10.11
CA LEU A 388 -8.94 6.90 -9.74
C LEU A 388 -9.04 5.39 -9.93
N TYR A 389 -9.48 4.72 -8.89
CA TYR A 389 -9.78 3.30 -8.80
C TYR A 389 -11.30 3.10 -8.89
N GLY A 390 -11.74 1.97 -9.42
CA GLY A 390 -13.16 1.65 -9.52
C GLY A 390 -13.44 0.58 -10.57
N PRO A 391 -14.69 0.09 -10.69
CA PRO A 391 -15.88 0.52 -9.98
C PRO A 391 -16.11 -0.19 -8.63
N ALA A 392 -15.13 -0.92 -8.08
CA ALA A 392 -15.24 -1.68 -6.83
C ALA A 392 -16.44 -2.66 -6.82
N GLY A 393 -16.71 -3.27 -7.98
CA GLY A 393 -17.90 -4.06 -8.22
C GLY A 393 -17.72 -5.55 -7.95
N LEU A 394 -18.83 -6.24 -7.70
CA LEU A 394 -18.86 -7.70 -7.64
C LEU A 394 -19.02 -8.36 -9.02
N PHE A 395 -19.28 -7.62 -10.10
CA PHE A 395 -19.35 -8.13 -11.49
C PHE A 395 -20.00 -9.53 -11.64
N LYS A 396 -21.28 -9.66 -11.26
CA LYS A 396 -22.10 -10.84 -11.56
C LYS A 396 -22.62 -10.70 -12.99
N SER A 397 -23.87 -11.03 -13.28
CA SER A 397 -24.40 -10.82 -14.64
C SER A 397 -24.63 -9.34 -14.96
N VAL A 398 -24.62 -8.99 -16.25
CA VAL A 398 -24.89 -7.63 -16.74
C VAL A 398 -26.25 -7.09 -16.28
N GLN A 399 -27.25 -7.97 -16.15
CA GLN A 399 -28.59 -7.62 -15.69
C GLN A 399 -28.63 -7.32 -14.18
N HIS A 400 -27.83 -8.02 -13.38
CA HIS A 400 -27.82 -7.85 -11.94
C HIS A 400 -26.90 -6.71 -11.51
N HIS A 401 -25.74 -6.56 -12.15
CA HIS A 401 -24.78 -5.51 -11.83
C HIS A 401 -24.52 -4.55 -13.00
N PRO A 402 -25.55 -3.84 -13.50
CA PRO A 402 -25.42 -2.98 -14.67
C PRO A 402 -24.46 -1.80 -14.45
N LEU A 403 -24.32 -1.26 -13.24
CA LEU A 403 -23.49 -0.09 -12.96
C LEU A 403 -22.01 -0.40 -13.16
N CYS A 404 -21.50 -1.49 -12.57
CA CYS A 404 -20.09 -1.85 -12.73
C CYS A 404 -19.74 -2.24 -14.17
N TRP A 405 -20.62 -2.97 -14.87
CA TRP A 405 -20.40 -3.35 -16.26
C TRP A 405 -20.43 -2.15 -17.20
N SER A 406 -21.38 -1.23 -17.02
CA SER A 406 -21.43 0.02 -17.80
C SER A 406 -20.22 0.92 -17.53
N ALA A 407 -19.72 0.97 -16.29
CA ALA A 407 -18.52 1.73 -15.94
C ALA A 407 -17.26 1.20 -16.65
N VAL A 408 -17.10 -0.13 -16.74
CA VAL A 408 -15.98 -0.73 -17.50
C VAL A 408 -16.17 -0.54 -19.01
N ASN A 409 -17.39 -0.70 -19.52
CA ASN A 409 -17.69 -0.43 -20.93
C ASN A 409 -17.33 1.02 -21.33
N ALA A 410 -17.53 1.98 -20.44
CA ALA A 410 -17.15 3.38 -20.67
C ALA A 410 -15.63 3.57 -20.93
N CYS A 411 -14.79 2.65 -20.45
CA CYS A 411 -13.35 2.63 -20.75
C CYS A 411 -12.99 1.99 -22.10
N SER A 412 -13.89 1.18 -22.66
CA SER A 412 -13.73 0.51 -23.95
C SER A 412 -14.33 1.31 -25.10
N ALA A 413 -15.40 2.06 -24.83
CA ALA A 413 -16.06 2.88 -25.83
C ALA A 413 -15.18 4.09 -26.19
N ASN A 414 -15.22 4.50 -27.46
CA ASN A 414 -14.52 5.69 -27.96
C ASN A 414 -15.25 6.97 -27.50
N ILE A 415 -15.40 7.14 -26.19
CA ILE A 415 -16.06 8.29 -25.56
C ILE A 415 -15.06 9.44 -25.55
N THR A 416 -15.54 10.64 -25.90
CA THR A 416 -14.80 11.91 -25.94
C THR A 416 -13.98 12.22 -24.68
N HIS A 417 -14.34 11.66 -23.52
CA HIS A 417 -13.72 11.94 -22.21
C HIS A 417 -12.65 10.90 -21.78
N GLY A 418 -12.48 9.82 -22.55
CA GLY A 418 -11.58 8.69 -22.25
C GLY A 418 -11.98 7.89 -21.00
N CYS A 419 -11.26 6.81 -20.71
CA CYS A 419 -11.54 5.98 -19.52
C CYS A 419 -11.37 6.80 -18.22
N PRO A 420 -12.36 6.79 -17.32
CA PRO A 420 -12.26 7.49 -16.04
C PRO A 420 -11.42 6.73 -15.01
N PHE A 421 -10.93 5.52 -15.27
CA PHE A 421 -10.16 4.71 -14.32
C PHE A 421 -8.68 4.58 -14.69
N ASP A 422 -7.84 4.49 -13.66
CA ASP A 422 -6.43 4.11 -13.75
C ASP A 422 -6.23 2.62 -13.43
N THR A 423 -7.01 2.14 -12.48
CA THR A 423 -7.04 0.76 -12.02
C THR A 423 -8.49 0.31 -11.95
N ILE A 424 -8.78 -0.83 -12.58
CA ILE A 424 -10.07 -1.49 -12.44
C ILE A 424 -10.06 -2.30 -11.15
N THR A 425 -10.96 -1.95 -10.22
CA THR A 425 -11.12 -2.65 -8.96
C THR A 425 -12.39 -3.49 -8.94
N PHE A 426 -12.30 -4.66 -8.33
CA PHE A 426 -13.40 -5.61 -8.21
C PHE A 426 -13.29 -6.35 -6.88
N HIS A 427 -14.37 -7.01 -6.44
CA HIS A 427 -14.33 -7.88 -5.28
C HIS A 427 -14.61 -9.34 -5.66
N ARG A 428 -13.65 -10.20 -5.36
CA ARG A 428 -13.79 -11.65 -5.42
C ARG A 428 -13.42 -12.24 -4.06
N LYS A 429 -14.34 -13.01 -3.50
CA LYS A 429 -14.23 -13.63 -2.18
C LYS A 429 -14.36 -15.14 -2.34
N GLY A 430 -13.55 -15.89 -1.62
CA GLY A 430 -13.68 -17.33 -1.53
C GLY A 430 -14.79 -17.71 -0.55
N SER A 431 -15.19 -18.98 -0.57
CA SER A 431 -16.11 -19.58 0.40
C SER A 431 -15.48 -19.77 1.79
N GLY A 432 -14.18 -19.49 1.93
CA GLY A 432 -13.38 -19.77 3.13
C GLY A 432 -12.78 -21.17 3.15
N ARG A 433 -12.94 -21.96 2.07
CA ARG A 433 -12.36 -23.31 1.96
C ARG A 433 -10.95 -23.32 1.38
N TRP A 434 -10.75 -22.60 0.27
CA TRP A 434 -9.47 -22.57 -0.44
C TRP A 434 -9.16 -21.17 -0.98
N ALA A 435 -7.89 -20.76 -0.89
CA ALA A 435 -7.42 -19.49 -1.45
C ALA A 435 -7.52 -19.47 -2.99
N SER A 436 -7.40 -20.63 -3.64
CA SER A 436 -7.53 -20.78 -5.09
C SER A 436 -8.87 -20.27 -5.63
N GLU A 437 -9.96 -20.36 -4.86
CA GLU A 437 -11.27 -19.86 -5.27
C GLU A 437 -11.26 -18.36 -5.58
N VAL A 438 -10.50 -17.58 -4.81
CA VAL A 438 -10.32 -16.14 -5.05
C VAL A 438 -9.53 -15.89 -6.33
N LEU A 439 -8.45 -16.65 -6.52
CA LEU A 439 -7.57 -16.53 -7.68
C LEU A 439 -8.29 -16.93 -8.97
N ASP A 440 -8.93 -18.10 -8.99
CA ASP A 440 -9.65 -18.63 -10.14
C ASP A 440 -10.85 -17.75 -10.48
N GLY A 441 -11.65 -17.35 -9.49
CA GLY A 441 -12.77 -16.42 -9.71
C GLY A 441 -12.33 -15.02 -10.16
N GLY A 442 -11.13 -14.58 -9.76
CA GLY A 442 -10.49 -13.38 -10.28
C GLY A 442 -10.03 -13.52 -11.73
N ARG A 443 -9.40 -14.65 -12.08
CA ARG A 443 -8.98 -14.97 -13.45
C ARG A 443 -10.18 -15.04 -14.39
N GLU A 444 -11.24 -15.76 -14.01
CA GLU A 444 -12.46 -15.88 -14.82
C GLU A 444 -13.11 -14.52 -15.08
N LEU A 445 -13.20 -13.67 -14.05
CA LEU A 445 -13.71 -12.30 -14.23
C LEU A 445 -12.82 -11.50 -15.19
N LEU A 446 -11.50 -11.58 -15.04
CA LEU A 446 -10.58 -10.86 -15.90
C LEU A 446 -10.72 -11.33 -17.36
N GLU A 447 -10.82 -12.63 -17.60
CA GLU A 447 -11.06 -13.19 -18.94
C GLU A 447 -12.38 -12.68 -19.53
N ASP A 448 -13.48 -12.70 -18.78
CA ASP A 448 -14.78 -12.18 -19.25
C ASP A 448 -14.72 -10.68 -19.57
N VAL A 449 -14.08 -9.87 -18.71
CA VAL A 449 -13.87 -8.44 -18.94
C VAL A 449 -13.05 -8.19 -20.20
N LEU A 450 -11.93 -8.89 -20.38
CA LEU A 450 -11.04 -8.69 -21.52
C LEU A 450 -11.65 -9.17 -22.84
N ASN A 451 -12.45 -10.24 -22.80
CA ASN A 451 -13.18 -10.72 -23.97
C ASN A 451 -14.27 -9.73 -24.40
N ARG A 452 -14.99 -9.14 -23.44
CA ARG A 452 -16.03 -8.13 -23.72
C ARG A 452 -15.44 -6.77 -24.11
N PHE A 453 -14.35 -6.38 -23.48
CA PHE A 453 -13.77 -5.04 -23.55
C PHE A 453 -12.24 -5.09 -23.76
N PRO A 454 -11.75 -5.55 -24.92
CA PRO A 454 -10.31 -5.71 -25.16
C PRO A 454 -9.44 -4.48 -24.85
N PRO A 455 -9.86 -3.22 -25.15
CA PRO A 455 -9.08 -2.03 -24.82
C PRO A 455 -8.81 -1.80 -23.33
N VAL A 456 -9.57 -2.45 -22.44
CA VAL A 456 -9.40 -2.36 -20.98
C VAL A 456 -8.16 -3.13 -20.50
N GLY A 457 -7.65 -4.08 -21.30
CA GLY A 457 -6.46 -4.88 -20.94
C GLY A 457 -5.15 -4.10 -20.75
N ARG A 458 -5.11 -2.82 -21.12
CA ARG A 458 -3.99 -1.92 -20.82
C ARG A 458 -4.01 -1.32 -19.41
N LEU A 459 -5.14 -1.45 -18.70
CA LEU A 459 -5.31 -0.91 -17.35
C LEU A 459 -4.78 -1.89 -16.30
N LYS A 460 -4.53 -1.36 -15.09
CA LYS A 460 -4.23 -2.19 -13.93
C LYS A 460 -5.52 -2.80 -13.37
N PHE A 461 -5.39 -3.93 -12.69
CA PHE A 461 -6.50 -4.60 -12.01
C PHE A 461 -6.14 -4.86 -10.55
N ALA A 462 -7.09 -4.73 -9.64
CA ALA A 462 -6.91 -5.06 -8.23
C ALA A 462 -8.18 -5.67 -7.63
N ASN A 463 -7.99 -6.63 -6.72
CA ASN A 463 -9.04 -7.14 -5.85
C ASN A 463 -8.90 -6.41 -4.51
N GLU A 464 -9.81 -5.49 -4.19
CA GLU A 464 -9.75 -4.57 -3.03
C GLU A 464 -10.85 -4.83 -1.98
#